data_AF-A0AAP0RQS4-F1
#
_entry.id   AF-A0AAP0RQS4-F1
#
_cell.length_a   1.000
_cell.length_b   1.000
_cell.length_c   1.000
_cell.angle_alpha   90.00
_cell.angle_beta   90.00
_cell.angle_gamma   90.00
#
_symmetry.space_group_name_H-M   'P 1'
#
loop_
_entity.id
_entity.type
_entity.pdbx_description
1 polymer ?
#
loop_
_entity_poly.entity_id
_entity_poly.type
_entity_poly.pdbx_seq_one_letter_code
_entity_poly.pdbx_strand_id
1 'polypeptide(L)'
;MVWDQLKSSSFKLNEEMIETLFVVNSSNSNSKETTRRPVLPSPNQENRVLDPKKSQNIAISLRALNVTIEEVCEALSEGNADTLGTELLESLLKMAPTKEEERKLKEYKDDSPFKLGPAERFLTAVLDIPFAFKRAACEELRNSRMFLKLLEAVLKTGNRMNVGTNRGDAHAFKLDTLLKLADVKGTDGKTTLLHFVVQEIIRTEGARLSDANQTPKSTINEDAKCRKLGLQVVSGLSSELTNVKKAAAMDSDVLSSDVSKLSKGIGNIGEVVQLIETKGSEESSRKFSESMNRFMKIAEEEIIRIQAQESVALSLVKEITEYFHGNSAKEEAHPFRIFMVVRDFLTVLDRVCKEVGMINERTIVSSAHKFPVPVNPTLPTAFPGLHGRQQYSSSDDESSSR
;
A
#
# COMPACT_ATOMS: atom_id res chain seq x y z
N MET A 1 -8.76 -13.82 -37.99
CA MET A 1 -8.55 -13.19 -36.66
C MET A 1 -9.46 -13.85 -35.62
N VAL A 2 -9.19 -13.70 -34.31
CA VAL A 2 -10.06 -14.28 -33.24
C VAL A 2 -11.52 -13.83 -33.35
N TRP A 3 -11.71 -12.64 -33.92
CA TRP A 3 -13.01 -12.05 -34.23
C TRP A 3 -13.85 -12.86 -35.23
N ASP A 4 -13.21 -13.63 -36.11
CA ASP A 4 -13.90 -14.46 -37.11
C ASP A 4 -14.44 -15.78 -36.51
N GLN A 5 -14.05 -16.11 -35.28
CA GLN A 5 -14.45 -17.33 -34.57
C GLN A 5 -15.59 -17.08 -33.55
N LEU A 6 -15.90 -15.81 -33.26
CA LEU A 6 -16.99 -15.43 -32.35
C LEU A 6 -18.32 -15.45 -33.12
N LYS A 7 -19.13 -16.49 -32.92
CA LYS A 7 -20.51 -16.52 -33.44
C LYS A 7 -21.39 -15.60 -32.61
N SER A 8 -22.03 -14.62 -33.25
CA SER A 8 -22.94 -13.65 -32.61
C SER A 8 -24.11 -14.27 -31.83
N SER A 9 -24.38 -15.56 -32.01
CA SER A 9 -25.46 -16.29 -31.36
C SER A 9 -25.06 -17.10 -30.10
N SER A 10 -23.77 -17.13 -29.71
CA SER A 10 -23.32 -17.95 -28.57
C SER A 10 -23.56 -17.32 -27.20
N PHE A 11 -23.88 -16.03 -27.15
CA PHE A 11 -24.11 -15.28 -25.92
C PHE A 11 -25.47 -14.59 -26.00
N LYS A 12 -26.37 -14.93 -25.08
CA LYS A 12 -27.68 -14.26 -24.97
C LYS A 12 -27.58 -13.20 -23.89
N LEU A 13 -27.65 -11.94 -24.30
CA LEU A 13 -27.76 -10.79 -23.43
C LEU A 13 -29.18 -10.74 -22.84
N ASN A 14 -29.31 -10.45 -21.55
CA ASN A 14 -30.62 -10.17 -20.96
C ASN A 14 -30.95 -8.69 -21.19
N GLU A 15 -31.60 -8.41 -22.33
CA GLU A 15 -31.94 -7.06 -22.78
C GLU A 15 -32.86 -6.35 -21.78
N GLU A 16 -33.82 -7.06 -21.20
CA GLU A 16 -34.78 -6.51 -20.22
C GLU A 16 -34.09 -6.01 -18.95
N MET A 17 -33.08 -6.74 -18.46
CA MET A 17 -32.31 -6.35 -17.28
C MET A 17 -31.38 -5.16 -17.55
N ILE A 18 -30.82 -5.07 -18.76
CA ILE A 18 -30.04 -3.90 -19.17
C ILE A 18 -30.92 -2.67 -19.32
N GLU A 19 -32.10 -2.81 -19.93
CA GLU A 19 -33.04 -1.71 -20.07
C GLU A 19 -33.54 -1.22 -18.70
N THR A 20 -33.78 -2.12 -17.76
CA THR A 20 -34.19 -1.77 -16.39
C THR A 20 -33.10 -1.00 -15.63
N LEU A 21 -31.84 -1.41 -15.78
CA LEU A 21 -30.73 -0.86 -14.98
C LEU A 21 -30.12 0.41 -15.58
N PHE A 22 -30.26 0.63 -16.89
CA PHE A 22 -29.50 1.66 -17.61
C PHE A 22 -30.32 2.58 -18.52
N VAL A 23 -31.66 2.48 -18.55
CA VAL A 23 -32.49 3.45 -19.29
C VAL A 23 -32.68 4.74 -18.50
N VAL A 24 -32.47 5.86 -19.19
CA VAL A 24 -32.77 7.22 -18.71
C VAL A 24 -34.27 7.47 -18.81
N ASN A 25 -34.98 7.45 -17.69
CA ASN A 25 -36.42 7.70 -17.64
C ASN A 25 -36.79 9.09 -18.21
N SER A 26 -37.49 9.08 -19.34
CA SER A 26 -37.94 10.28 -20.06
C SER A 26 -39.46 10.39 -20.10
N SER A 27 -40.13 10.35 -18.93
CA SER A 27 -41.48 10.94 -18.75
C SER A 27 -42.02 10.67 -17.34
N ASN A 28 -42.15 11.72 -16.53
CA ASN A 28 -43.30 11.86 -15.64
C ASN A 28 -43.59 13.36 -15.46
N SER A 29 -44.62 13.82 -16.17
CA SER A 29 -45.19 15.16 -16.06
C SER A 29 -46.49 15.14 -15.24
N ASN A 30 -46.64 16.18 -14.40
CA ASN A 30 -47.83 16.70 -13.71
C ASN A 30 -48.17 16.11 -12.32
N SER A 31 -48.46 16.89 -11.26
CA SER A 31 -48.41 18.34 -11.01
C SER A 31 -48.65 18.60 -9.51
N LYS A 32 -47.93 19.58 -8.91
CA LYS A 32 -48.44 20.64 -7.99
C LYS A 32 -47.32 21.30 -7.16
N GLU A 33 -46.95 22.49 -7.62
CA GLU A 33 -46.59 23.70 -6.86
C GLU A 33 -45.64 23.60 -5.64
N THR A 34 -44.37 23.89 -5.90
CA THR A 34 -43.61 24.85 -5.08
C THR A 34 -42.67 25.60 -6.01
N THR A 35 -42.78 26.92 -5.98
CA THR A 35 -42.10 27.90 -6.83
C THR A 35 -40.59 27.63 -6.90
N ARG A 36 -40.12 27.06 -8.01
CA ARG A 36 -38.69 27.01 -8.35
C ARG A 36 -38.46 27.89 -9.58
N ARG A 37 -37.74 29.00 -9.36
CA ARG A 37 -37.17 29.86 -10.39
C ARG A 37 -36.44 29.00 -11.43
N PRO A 38 -36.41 29.40 -12.72
CA PRO A 38 -35.67 28.66 -13.73
C PRO A 38 -34.19 28.63 -13.32
N VAL A 39 -33.67 27.43 -13.05
CA VAL A 39 -32.23 27.24 -12.86
C VAL A 39 -31.63 27.32 -14.25
N LEU A 40 -31.17 28.53 -14.58
CA LEU A 40 -30.11 28.77 -15.55
C LEU A 40 -28.99 27.73 -15.35
N PRO A 41 -28.23 27.35 -16.39
CA PRO A 41 -27.04 26.51 -16.22
C PRO A 41 -26.20 27.15 -15.11
N SER A 42 -25.97 26.43 -14.01
CA SER A 42 -25.14 26.94 -12.92
C SER A 42 -23.77 27.30 -13.51
N PRO A 43 -23.36 28.57 -13.50
CA PRO A 43 -22.15 29.01 -14.17
C PRO A 43 -20.95 28.74 -13.24
N ASN A 44 -20.74 27.50 -12.77
CA ASN A 44 -19.80 27.25 -11.68
C ASN A 44 -19.23 25.81 -11.62
N GLN A 45 -18.98 25.17 -12.76
CA GLN A 45 -18.19 23.92 -12.77
C GLN A 45 -16.67 24.17 -12.82
N GLU A 46 -16.20 25.30 -13.38
CA GLU A 46 -14.76 25.57 -13.55
C GLU A 46 -14.01 26.02 -12.29
N ASN A 47 -14.70 26.45 -11.23
CA ASN A 47 -14.09 26.98 -10.00
C ASN A 47 -14.03 25.99 -8.82
N ARG A 48 -14.27 24.70 -9.04
CA ARG A 48 -14.15 23.68 -7.97
C ARG A 48 -12.74 23.12 -7.93
N VAL A 49 -12.14 23.14 -6.75
CA VAL A 49 -10.76 22.72 -6.52
C VAL A 49 -10.60 21.20 -6.66
N LEU A 50 -11.53 20.43 -6.08
CA LEU A 50 -11.62 18.98 -6.23
C LEU A 50 -12.86 18.59 -7.03
N ASP A 51 -12.80 17.43 -7.69
CA ASP A 51 -13.98 16.80 -8.27
C ASP A 51 -15.01 16.46 -7.18
N PRO A 52 -16.32 16.69 -7.41
CA PRO A 52 -17.36 16.44 -6.40
C PRO A 52 -17.38 15.01 -5.84
N LYS A 53 -17.10 13.99 -6.67
CA LYS A 53 -17.07 12.60 -6.24
C LYS A 53 -15.86 12.34 -5.34
N LYS A 54 -14.70 12.93 -5.66
CA LYS A 54 -13.50 12.85 -4.83
C LYS A 54 -13.69 13.56 -3.49
N SER A 55 -14.19 14.80 -3.50
CA SER A 55 -14.50 15.58 -2.29
C SER A 55 -15.48 14.82 -1.37
N GLN A 56 -16.52 14.22 -1.95
CA GLN A 56 -17.48 13.42 -1.19
C GLN A 56 -16.89 12.12 -0.62
N ASN A 57 -16.05 11.41 -1.37
CA ASN A 57 -15.35 10.22 -0.87
C ASN A 57 -14.44 10.55 0.31
N ILE A 58 -13.66 11.64 0.21
CA ILE A 58 -12.79 12.11 1.30
C ILE A 58 -13.64 12.44 2.53
N ALA A 59 -14.73 13.20 2.37
CA ALA A 59 -15.60 13.58 3.48
C ALA A 59 -16.27 12.38 4.17
N ILE A 60 -16.66 11.35 3.42
CA ILE A 60 -17.22 10.11 3.97
C ILE A 60 -16.15 9.36 4.77
N SER A 61 -14.95 9.20 4.22
CA SER A 61 -13.83 8.54 4.89
C SER A 61 -13.43 9.27 6.18
N LEU A 62 -13.34 10.61 6.17
CA LEU A 62 -13.07 11.39 7.38
C LEU A 62 -14.13 11.16 8.48
N ARG A 63 -15.41 11.07 8.09
CA ARG A 63 -16.50 10.78 9.02
C ARG A 63 -16.47 9.35 9.55
N ALA A 64 -16.10 8.39 8.72
CA ALA A 64 -16.01 6.98 9.11
C ALA A 64 -14.86 6.72 10.09
N LEU A 65 -13.77 7.49 9.98
CA LEU A 65 -12.56 7.32 10.78
C LEU A 65 -12.64 8.07 12.12
N ASN A 66 -13.57 9.02 12.26
CA ASN A 66 -13.83 9.77 13.50
C ASN A 66 -12.57 10.42 14.10
N VAL A 67 -11.68 10.93 13.23
CA VAL A 67 -10.44 11.65 13.58
C VAL A 67 -10.53 13.09 13.07
N THR A 68 -9.99 14.03 13.83
CA THR A 68 -9.95 15.46 13.48
C THR A 68 -8.80 15.78 12.52
N ILE A 69 -8.89 16.92 11.82
CA ILE A 69 -7.83 17.37 10.90
C ILE A 69 -6.55 17.63 11.69
N GLU A 70 -6.69 18.20 12.88
CA GLU A 70 -5.63 18.56 13.81
C GLU A 70 -4.87 17.32 14.29
N GLU A 71 -5.56 16.26 14.73
CA GLU A 71 -4.93 15.00 15.14
C GLU A 71 -4.15 14.33 14.01
N VAL A 72 -4.68 14.36 12.77
CA VAL A 72 -3.97 13.85 11.59
C VAL A 72 -2.72 14.66 11.29
N CYS A 73 -2.82 15.99 11.38
CA CYS A 73 -1.70 16.88 11.10
C CYS A 73 -0.60 16.76 12.17
N GLU A 74 -0.98 16.65 13.44
CA GLU A 74 -0.08 16.48 14.57
C GLU A 74 0.63 15.12 14.47
N ALA A 75 -0.10 14.03 14.29
CA ALA A 75 0.47 12.70 14.12
C ALA A 75 1.44 12.60 12.92
N LEU A 76 1.12 13.24 11.78
CA LEU A 76 2.04 13.32 10.63
C LEU A 76 3.25 14.23 10.91
N SER A 77 3.08 15.31 11.69
CA SER A 77 4.16 16.25 12.02
C SER A 77 5.13 15.69 13.07
N GLU A 78 4.62 14.93 14.03
CA GLU A 78 5.37 14.29 15.11
C GLU A 78 5.90 12.90 14.72
N GLY A 79 5.36 12.28 13.66
CA GLY A 79 5.71 10.92 13.27
C GLY A 79 5.13 9.85 14.20
N ASN A 80 3.98 10.12 14.82
CA ASN A 80 3.30 9.22 15.74
C ASN A 80 2.02 8.67 15.10
N ALA A 81 2.12 7.51 14.43
CA ALA A 81 0.99 6.90 13.74
C ALA A 81 0.14 5.93 14.60
N ASP A 82 0.55 5.66 15.84
CA ASP A 82 -0.18 4.76 16.77
C ASP A 82 -1.60 5.29 17.04
N THR A 83 -1.79 6.61 16.95
CA THR A 83 -3.07 7.30 17.11
C THR A 83 -3.94 7.28 15.86
N LEU A 84 -3.35 7.08 14.66
CA LEU A 84 -4.05 7.13 13.37
C LEU A 84 -4.58 5.77 12.92
N GLY A 85 -3.83 4.71 13.20
CA GLY A 85 -4.14 3.37 12.70
C GLY A 85 -3.89 3.18 11.20
N THR A 86 -3.67 1.93 10.79
CA THR A 86 -3.23 1.58 9.43
C THR A 86 -4.29 1.88 8.36
N GLU A 87 -5.58 1.79 8.69
CA GLU A 87 -6.69 2.04 7.75
C GLU A 87 -6.79 3.52 7.34
N LEU A 88 -6.49 4.44 8.27
CA LEU A 88 -6.48 5.88 8.01
C LEU A 88 -5.24 6.28 7.19
N LEU A 89 -4.08 5.70 7.47
CA LEU A 89 -2.87 5.88 6.67
C LEU A 89 -3.06 5.41 5.21
N GLU A 90 -3.70 4.26 5.02
CA GLU A 90 -4.03 3.75 3.68
C GLU A 90 -5.08 4.65 2.97
N SER A 91 -6.04 5.18 3.73
CA SER A 91 -7.08 6.07 3.21
C SER A 91 -6.52 7.43 2.80
N LEU A 92 -5.61 8.02 3.60
CA LEU A 92 -4.89 9.27 3.32
C LEU A 92 -4.24 9.26 1.93
N LEU A 93 -3.73 8.11 1.50
CA LEU A 93 -3.16 7.91 0.17
C LEU A 93 -4.17 7.98 -0.97
N LYS A 94 -5.36 7.39 -0.79
CA LYS A 94 -6.45 7.45 -1.78
C LYS A 94 -7.00 8.87 -1.90
N MET A 95 -6.83 9.68 -0.86
CA MET A 95 -7.24 11.08 -0.82
C MET A 95 -6.23 12.02 -1.49
N ALA A 96 -4.98 11.57 -1.73
CA ALA A 96 -3.90 12.43 -2.21
C ALA A 96 -4.32 13.25 -3.45
N PRO A 97 -4.15 14.58 -3.42
CA PRO A 97 -4.47 15.43 -4.56
C PRO A 97 -3.49 15.18 -5.71
N THR A 98 -3.99 15.30 -6.93
CA THR A 98 -3.18 15.37 -8.15
C THR A 98 -2.36 16.66 -8.15
N LYS A 99 -1.33 16.74 -9.00
CA LYS A 99 -0.48 17.95 -9.11
C LYS A 99 -1.27 19.21 -9.46
N GLU A 100 -2.32 19.07 -10.26
CA GLU A 100 -3.20 20.18 -10.62
C GLU A 100 -4.13 20.58 -9.47
N GLU A 101 -4.65 19.61 -8.71
CA GLU A 101 -5.45 19.87 -7.50
C GLU A 101 -4.59 20.52 -6.40
N GLU A 102 -3.36 20.07 -6.21
CA GLU A 102 -2.39 20.66 -5.27
C GLU A 102 -2.14 22.14 -5.58
N ARG A 103 -1.94 22.47 -6.87
CA ARG A 103 -1.75 23.85 -7.33
C ARG A 103 -2.99 24.71 -7.01
N LYS A 104 -4.19 24.21 -7.32
CA LYS A 104 -5.45 24.91 -7.04
C LYS A 104 -5.73 25.08 -5.55
N LEU A 105 -5.36 24.11 -4.72
CA LEU A 105 -5.48 24.19 -3.24
C LEU A 105 -4.52 25.24 -2.67
N LYS A 106 -3.30 25.33 -3.18
CA LYS A 106 -2.27 26.31 -2.74
C LYS A 106 -2.53 27.73 -3.21
N GLU A 107 -3.16 27.91 -4.37
CA GLU A 107 -3.52 29.22 -4.91
C GLU A 107 -4.83 29.78 -4.33
N TYR A 108 -5.56 28.98 -3.55
CA TYR A 108 -6.83 29.38 -2.95
C TYR A 108 -6.60 30.45 -1.86
N LYS A 109 -7.28 31.61 -2.00
CA LYS A 109 -7.27 32.70 -1.01
C LYS A 109 -8.54 32.69 -0.17
N ASP A 110 -8.41 32.93 1.13
CA ASP A 110 -9.53 32.86 2.10
C ASP A 110 -10.64 33.91 1.84
N ASP A 111 -10.32 34.99 1.13
CA ASP A 111 -11.26 36.02 0.66
C ASP A 111 -12.12 35.60 -0.55
N SER A 112 -11.97 34.36 -1.03
CA SER A 112 -12.78 33.81 -2.11
C SER A 112 -14.26 33.68 -1.68
N PRO A 113 -15.23 34.02 -2.55
CA PRO A 113 -16.66 33.85 -2.26
C PRO A 113 -17.09 32.39 -2.07
N PHE A 114 -16.20 31.42 -2.30
CA PHE A 114 -16.47 29.98 -2.26
C PHE A 114 -15.65 29.26 -1.20
N LYS A 115 -16.13 29.25 0.07
CA LYS A 115 -15.45 28.55 1.17
C LYS A 115 -15.13 27.09 0.83
N LEU A 116 -13.90 26.67 1.12
CA LEU A 116 -13.45 25.29 0.97
C LEU A 116 -14.33 24.33 1.80
N GLY A 117 -14.69 23.19 1.21
CA GLY A 117 -15.38 22.12 1.90
C GLY A 117 -14.46 21.37 2.88
N PRO A 118 -15.01 20.47 3.71
CA PRO A 118 -14.23 19.72 4.69
C PRO A 118 -13.07 18.91 4.08
N ALA A 119 -13.27 18.35 2.89
CA ALA A 119 -12.26 17.57 2.18
C ALA A 119 -11.12 18.44 1.65
N GLU A 120 -11.45 19.59 1.06
CA GLU A 120 -10.46 20.56 0.57
C GLU A 120 -9.66 21.15 1.73
N ARG A 121 -10.31 21.52 2.85
CA ARG A 121 -9.63 22.03 4.05
C ARG A 121 -8.66 21.00 4.64
N PHE A 122 -9.09 19.73 4.69
CA PHE A 122 -8.24 18.64 5.13
C PHE A 122 -7.03 18.46 4.22
N LEU A 123 -7.23 18.43 2.90
CA LEU A 123 -6.12 18.27 1.96
C LEU A 123 -5.18 19.47 1.96
N THR A 124 -5.68 20.70 2.13
CA THR A 124 -4.82 21.88 2.31
C THR A 124 -3.96 21.72 3.56
N ALA A 125 -4.55 21.36 4.70
CA ALA A 125 -3.80 21.17 5.95
C ALA A 125 -2.73 20.06 5.85
N VAL A 126 -3.03 18.95 5.18
CA VAL A 126 -2.06 17.87 4.96
C VAL A 126 -0.98 18.27 3.94
N LEU A 127 -1.32 19.05 2.91
CA LEU A 127 -0.36 19.58 1.94
C LEU A 127 0.59 20.64 2.55
N ASP A 128 0.13 21.34 3.59
CA ASP A 128 0.94 22.27 4.37
C ASP A 128 1.98 21.55 5.24
N ILE A 129 1.90 20.21 5.37
CA ILE A 129 2.92 19.36 5.99
C ILE A 129 3.90 18.89 4.91
N PRO A 130 5.08 19.49 4.80
CA PRO A 130 5.98 19.19 3.72
C PRO A 130 6.69 17.87 4.01
N PHE A 131 6.89 17.10 2.93
CA PHE A 131 7.31 15.71 2.99
C PHE A 131 6.35 14.76 3.75
N ALA A 132 5.08 15.12 3.96
CA ALA A 132 4.07 14.24 4.58
C ALA A 132 4.10 12.80 4.03
N PHE A 133 4.30 12.63 2.72
CA PHE A 133 4.40 11.31 2.10
C PHE A 133 5.69 10.53 2.42
N LYS A 134 6.83 11.19 2.71
CA LYS A 134 8.04 10.51 3.19
C LYS A 134 7.88 10.05 4.64
N ARG A 135 7.21 10.88 5.46
CA ARG A 135 6.87 10.54 6.85
C ARG A 135 5.91 9.35 6.87
N ALA A 136 4.88 9.40 6.02
CA ALA A 136 3.97 8.29 5.80
C ALA A 136 4.69 7.03 5.29
N ALA A 137 5.74 7.13 4.47
CA ALA A 137 6.53 5.96 4.03
C ALA A 137 7.26 5.28 5.20
N CYS A 138 7.84 6.05 6.12
CA CYS A 138 8.53 5.51 7.30
C CYS A 138 7.52 4.80 8.21
N GLU A 139 6.37 5.43 8.45
CA GLU A 139 5.30 4.88 9.29
C GLU A 139 4.62 3.66 8.65
N GLU A 140 4.35 3.70 7.34
CA GLU A 140 3.82 2.54 6.60
C GLU A 140 4.73 1.32 6.76
N LEU A 141 6.03 1.51 6.60
CA LEU A 141 6.98 0.41 6.69
C LEU A 141 7.10 -0.12 8.13
N ARG A 142 7.15 0.79 9.12
CA ARG A 142 7.24 0.44 10.55
C ARG A 142 6.01 -0.33 11.03
N ASN A 143 4.83 0.09 10.59
CA ASN A 143 3.55 -0.38 11.13
C ASN A 143 2.85 -1.43 10.24
N SER A 144 3.42 -1.79 9.08
CA SER A 144 2.85 -2.83 8.23
C SER A 144 2.95 -4.21 8.88
N ARG A 145 1.83 -4.66 9.46
CA ARG A 145 1.69 -6.00 10.06
C ARG A 145 2.10 -7.11 9.09
N MET A 146 1.65 -7.03 7.84
CA MET A 146 1.93 -8.06 6.85
C MET A 146 3.41 -8.08 6.45
N PHE A 147 4.05 -6.92 6.35
CA PHE A 147 5.50 -6.85 6.13
C PHE A 147 6.27 -7.49 7.28
N LEU A 148 5.96 -7.14 8.53
CA LEU A 148 6.59 -7.76 9.70
C LEU A 148 6.34 -9.27 9.78
N LYS A 149 5.13 -9.72 9.43
CA LYS A 149 4.78 -11.15 9.35
C LYS A 149 5.62 -11.88 8.31
N LEU A 150 5.88 -11.24 7.18
CA LEU A 150 6.75 -11.77 6.14
C LEU A 150 8.18 -11.89 6.64
N LEU A 151 8.72 -10.86 7.31
CA LEU A 151 10.07 -10.93 7.91
C LEU A 151 10.18 -12.07 8.93
N GLU A 152 9.16 -12.24 9.79
CA GLU A 152 9.08 -13.35 10.75
C GLU A 152 9.09 -14.71 10.03
N ALA A 153 8.29 -14.88 8.98
CA ALA A 153 8.22 -16.11 8.21
C ALA A 153 9.55 -16.44 7.52
N VAL A 154 10.23 -15.43 6.97
CA VAL A 154 11.57 -15.56 6.36
C VAL A 154 12.59 -15.97 7.41
N LEU A 155 12.61 -15.32 8.58
CA LEU A 155 13.55 -15.64 9.66
C LEU A 155 13.36 -17.08 10.15
N LYS A 156 12.12 -17.49 10.45
CA LYS A 156 11.82 -18.85 10.90
C LYS A 156 12.18 -19.90 9.86
N THR A 157 11.87 -19.64 8.59
CA THR A 157 12.20 -20.55 7.49
C THR A 157 13.72 -20.66 7.31
N GLY A 158 14.43 -19.53 7.33
CA GLY A 158 15.88 -19.49 7.25
C GLY A 158 16.55 -20.24 8.40
N ASN A 159 16.12 -20.03 9.64
CA ASN A 159 16.63 -20.75 10.81
C ASN A 159 16.39 -22.25 10.69
N ARG A 160 15.20 -22.67 10.23
CA ARG A 160 14.87 -24.08 10.05
C ARG A 160 15.73 -24.75 8.98
N MET A 161 16.04 -24.05 7.89
CA MET A 161 16.88 -24.54 6.80
C MET A 161 18.36 -24.62 7.18
N ASN A 162 18.81 -23.74 8.08
CA ASN A 162 20.23 -23.62 8.46
C ASN A 162 20.54 -24.28 9.81
N VAL A 163 19.66 -25.14 10.34
CA VAL A 163 19.91 -25.92 11.57
C VAL A 163 21.22 -26.68 11.47
N GLY A 164 22.06 -26.57 12.50
CA GLY A 164 23.37 -27.23 12.55
C GLY A 164 24.48 -26.52 11.78
N THR A 165 24.21 -25.34 11.21
CA THR A 165 25.23 -24.48 10.59
C THR A 165 25.45 -23.20 11.41
N ASN A 166 26.53 -22.48 11.14
CA ASN A 166 26.77 -21.15 11.73
C ASN A 166 25.80 -20.05 11.24
N ARG A 167 24.87 -20.39 10.33
CA ARG A 167 23.79 -19.51 9.85
C ARG A 167 22.43 -19.83 10.48
N GLY A 168 22.35 -20.87 11.32
CA GLY A 168 21.15 -21.20 12.09
C GLY A 168 21.02 -20.31 13.33
N ASP A 169 19.85 -20.35 13.96
CA ASP A 169 19.53 -19.59 15.19
C ASP A 169 19.80 -18.08 15.11
N ALA A 170 19.64 -17.52 13.91
CA ALA A 170 19.74 -16.09 13.70
C ALA A 170 18.57 -15.37 14.38
N HIS A 171 18.84 -14.21 14.95
CA HIS A 171 17.84 -13.34 15.56
C HIS A 171 17.34 -12.24 14.60
N ALA A 172 18.12 -11.95 13.55
CA ALA A 172 17.81 -10.98 12.52
C ALA A 172 18.56 -11.33 11.22
N PHE A 173 18.15 -10.72 10.11
CA PHE A 173 18.84 -10.79 8.83
C PHE A 173 18.84 -9.42 8.16
N LYS A 174 19.80 -9.17 7.27
CA LYS A 174 19.85 -7.93 6.48
C LYS A 174 18.71 -7.89 5.47
N LEU A 175 18.08 -6.74 5.30
CA LEU A 175 16.90 -6.60 4.43
C LEU A 175 17.15 -7.00 2.98
N ASP A 176 18.36 -6.78 2.44
CA ASP A 176 18.75 -7.25 1.09
C ASP A 176 18.60 -8.77 0.89
N THR A 177 18.57 -9.55 1.98
CA THR A 177 18.35 -11.00 1.92
C THR A 177 16.98 -11.34 1.31
N LEU A 178 15.99 -10.46 1.44
CA LEU A 178 14.67 -10.64 0.84
C LEU A 178 14.74 -10.85 -0.68
N LEU A 179 15.61 -10.09 -1.36
CA LEU A 179 15.79 -10.19 -2.81
C LEU A 179 16.39 -11.54 -3.23
N LYS A 180 17.17 -12.17 -2.35
CA LYS A 180 17.84 -13.46 -2.61
C LYS A 180 16.90 -14.66 -2.48
N LEU A 181 15.73 -14.50 -1.86
CA LEU A 181 14.77 -15.60 -1.65
C LEU A 181 14.21 -16.14 -2.96
N ALA A 182 14.17 -15.32 -4.01
CA ALA A 182 13.75 -15.75 -5.34
C ALA A 182 14.81 -16.60 -6.06
N ASP A 183 16.07 -16.55 -5.62
CA ASP A 183 17.18 -17.29 -6.27
C ASP A 183 17.41 -18.66 -5.63
N VAL A 184 17.02 -18.83 -4.36
CA VAL A 184 17.13 -20.11 -3.66
C VAL A 184 16.03 -21.05 -4.16
N LYS A 185 16.40 -22.05 -4.95
CA LYS A 185 15.48 -23.01 -5.56
C LYS A 185 15.38 -24.30 -4.74
N GLY A 186 14.19 -24.90 -4.76
CA GLY A 186 13.95 -26.25 -4.26
C GLY A 186 14.53 -27.32 -5.18
N THR A 187 14.37 -28.58 -4.77
CA THR A 187 14.87 -29.75 -5.51
C THR A 187 14.22 -29.93 -6.88
N ASP A 188 13.04 -29.34 -7.10
CA ASP A 188 12.33 -29.33 -8.38
C ASP A 188 12.93 -28.34 -9.40
N GLY A 189 13.87 -27.48 -8.97
CA GLY A 189 14.49 -26.42 -9.78
C GLY A 189 13.54 -25.31 -10.25
N LYS A 190 12.28 -25.34 -9.81
CA LYS A 190 11.19 -24.45 -10.26
C LYS A 190 10.65 -23.60 -9.11
N THR A 191 10.40 -24.21 -7.97
CA THR A 191 9.85 -23.54 -6.80
C THR A 191 10.98 -22.86 -6.03
N THR A 192 10.83 -21.57 -5.74
CA THR A 192 11.82 -20.82 -4.97
C THR A 192 11.47 -20.79 -3.49
N LEU A 193 12.42 -20.42 -2.64
CA LEU A 193 12.17 -20.24 -1.21
C LEU A 193 11.09 -19.18 -0.96
N LEU A 194 11.05 -18.13 -1.78
CA LEU A 194 9.99 -17.12 -1.69
C LEU A 194 8.60 -17.70 -2.02
N HIS A 195 8.48 -18.62 -2.98
CA HIS A 195 7.21 -19.31 -3.23
C HIS A 195 6.71 -20.07 -2.00
N PHE A 196 7.62 -20.79 -1.35
CA PHE A 196 7.31 -21.53 -0.13
C PHE A 196 6.84 -20.60 1.00
N VAL A 197 7.60 -19.52 1.26
CA VAL A 197 7.25 -18.53 2.30
C VAL A 197 5.88 -17.90 2.01
N VAL A 198 5.61 -17.51 0.76
CA VAL A 198 4.31 -16.95 0.36
C VAL A 198 3.18 -17.96 0.58
N GLN A 199 3.36 -19.21 0.17
CA GLN A 199 2.35 -20.26 0.37
C GLN A 199 2.04 -20.49 1.86
N GLU A 200 3.07 -20.45 2.72
CA GLU A 200 2.89 -20.59 4.16
C GLU A 200 2.12 -19.42 4.77
N ILE A 201 2.42 -18.18 4.36
CA ILE A 201 1.67 -17.01 4.83
C ILE A 201 0.21 -17.06 4.35
N ILE A 202 -0.02 -17.44 3.08
CA ILE A 202 -1.38 -17.65 2.53
C ILE A 202 -2.17 -18.64 3.38
N ARG A 203 -1.54 -19.77 3.74
CA ARG A 203 -2.16 -20.79 4.58
C ARG A 203 -2.52 -20.25 5.96
N THR A 204 -1.61 -19.54 6.61
CA THR A 204 -1.85 -19.02 7.98
C THR A 204 -2.88 -17.89 8.02
N GLU A 205 -2.81 -16.94 7.09
CA GLU A 205 -3.74 -15.80 7.05
C GLU A 205 -5.11 -16.20 6.54
N GLY A 206 -5.16 -17.13 5.59
CA GLY A 206 -6.41 -17.73 5.13
C GLY A 206 -7.18 -18.41 6.25
N ALA A 207 -6.49 -19.21 7.08
CA ALA A 207 -7.11 -19.90 8.21
C ALA A 207 -7.64 -18.90 9.25
N ARG A 208 -6.84 -17.90 9.61
CA ARG A 208 -7.22 -16.82 10.53
C ARG A 208 -8.50 -16.09 10.09
N LEU A 209 -8.65 -15.82 8.80
CA LEU A 209 -9.82 -15.13 8.25
C LEU A 209 -11.04 -16.06 8.04
N SER A 210 -10.79 -17.35 7.85
CA SER A 210 -11.84 -18.36 7.72
C SER A 210 -12.49 -18.67 9.07
N ASP A 211 -11.71 -18.73 10.15
CA ASP A 211 -12.19 -19.04 11.50
C ASP A 211 -13.05 -17.94 12.13
N ALA A 212 -12.98 -16.71 11.61
CA ALA A 212 -13.83 -15.59 12.05
C ALA A 212 -15.32 -15.77 11.68
N ASN A 213 -15.66 -16.70 10.78
CA ASN A 213 -17.02 -17.02 10.35
C ASN A 213 -17.33 -18.51 10.60
N GLN A 214 -17.91 -18.84 11.77
CA GLN A 214 -18.07 -20.19 12.36
C GLN A 214 -18.57 -21.34 11.44
N THR A 215 -17.93 -22.53 11.52
CA THR A 215 -18.42 -23.87 11.98
C THR A 215 -17.55 -25.01 11.41
N PRO A 216 -17.28 -26.09 12.18
CA PRO A 216 -16.34 -27.14 11.78
C PRO A 216 -16.99 -28.13 10.81
N LYS A 217 -16.94 -27.84 9.50
CA LYS A 217 -17.13 -28.85 8.45
C LYS A 217 -16.10 -28.65 7.34
N SER A 218 -15.01 -29.41 7.42
CA SER A 218 -13.95 -29.45 6.40
C SER A 218 -14.51 -29.97 5.07
N THR A 219 -14.73 -29.07 4.12
CA THR A 219 -15.05 -29.41 2.74
C THR A 219 -13.96 -28.83 1.84
N ILE A 220 -13.66 -29.47 0.70
CA ILE A 220 -12.67 -29.02 -0.30
C ILE A 220 -12.85 -27.54 -0.71
N ASN A 221 -14.10 -27.03 -0.61
CA ASN A 221 -14.46 -25.65 -0.89
C ASN A 221 -13.90 -24.64 0.14
N GLU A 222 -13.80 -25.02 1.42
CA GLU A 222 -13.26 -24.15 2.48
C GLU A 222 -11.75 -23.95 2.31
N ASP A 223 -11.01 -24.99 1.92
CA ASP A 223 -9.58 -24.90 1.64
C ASP A 223 -9.26 -23.97 0.47
N ALA A 224 -10.10 -23.99 -0.59
CA ALA A 224 -9.96 -23.10 -1.73
C ALA A 224 -10.27 -21.63 -1.35
N LYS A 225 -11.32 -21.41 -0.55
CA LYS A 225 -11.69 -20.10 -0.02
C LYS A 225 -10.61 -19.53 0.90
N CYS A 226 -10.08 -20.35 1.82
CA CYS A 226 -8.98 -20.02 2.72
C CYS A 226 -7.74 -19.57 1.92
N ARG A 227 -7.30 -20.34 0.93
CA ARG A 227 -6.18 -19.95 0.05
C ARG A 227 -6.45 -18.65 -0.70
N LYS A 228 -7.67 -18.43 -1.18
CA LYS A 228 -8.05 -17.19 -1.88
C LYS A 228 -7.97 -15.98 -0.97
N LEU A 229 -8.51 -16.07 0.26
CA LEU A 229 -8.44 -15.00 1.26
C LEU A 229 -7.00 -14.71 1.64
N GLY A 230 -6.20 -15.74 1.95
CA GLY A 230 -4.79 -15.57 2.28
C GLY A 230 -3.99 -14.90 1.15
N LEU A 231 -4.22 -15.32 -0.11
CA LEU A 231 -3.57 -14.72 -1.28
C LEU A 231 -3.95 -13.25 -1.45
N GLN A 232 -5.22 -12.89 -1.22
CA GLN A 232 -5.66 -11.50 -1.28
C GLN A 232 -4.93 -10.64 -0.25
N VAL A 233 -4.71 -11.13 0.97
CA VAL A 233 -3.97 -10.38 1.99
C VAL A 233 -2.50 -10.18 1.57
N VAL A 234 -1.80 -11.26 1.18
CA VAL A 234 -0.37 -11.16 0.84
C VAL A 234 -0.14 -10.30 -0.41
N SER A 235 -1.00 -10.42 -1.44
CA SER A 235 -0.94 -9.58 -2.64
C SER A 235 -1.36 -8.12 -2.38
N GLY A 236 -2.10 -7.86 -1.29
CA GLY A 236 -2.44 -6.51 -0.86
C GLY A 236 -1.25 -5.69 -0.37
N LEU A 237 -0.18 -6.34 0.11
CA LEU A 237 0.98 -5.66 0.73
C LEU A 237 1.64 -4.60 -0.17
N SER A 238 1.75 -4.87 -1.48
CA SER A 238 2.30 -3.90 -2.45
C SER A 238 1.45 -2.63 -2.55
N SER A 239 0.15 -2.74 -2.27
CA SER A 239 -0.80 -1.62 -2.27
C SER A 239 -0.74 -0.84 -0.95
N GLU A 240 -0.44 -1.51 0.16
CA GLU A 240 -0.25 -0.88 1.48
C GLU A 240 1.00 -0.01 1.51
N LEU A 241 2.11 -0.47 0.91
CA LEU A 241 3.42 0.19 0.97
C LEU A 241 3.68 1.13 -0.23
N THR A 242 2.70 1.95 -0.62
CA THR A 242 2.86 2.80 -1.81
C THR A 242 3.76 4.01 -1.58
N ASN A 243 3.80 4.58 -0.37
CA ASN A 243 4.71 5.70 -0.09
C ASN A 243 6.17 5.23 -0.04
N VAL A 244 6.42 3.99 0.38
CA VAL A 244 7.75 3.36 0.24
C VAL A 244 8.19 3.35 -1.22
N LYS A 245 7.31 2.98 -2.17
CA LYS A 245 7.65 2.98 -3.60
C LYS A 245 7.95 4.38 -4.14
N LYS A 246 7.24 5.40 -3.67
CA LYS A 246 7.48 6.80 -4.04
C LYS A 246 8.79 7.33 -3.46
N ALA A 247 9.05 7.05 -2.18
CA ALA A 247 10.29 7.43 -1.50
C ALA A 247 11.51 6.78 -2.17
N ALA A 248 11.40 5.52 -2.59
CA ALA A 248 12.43 4.80 -3.34
C ALA A 248 12.77 5.38 -4.72
N ALA A 249 11.91 6.25 -5.28
CA ALA A 249 12.14 6.93 -6.55
C ALA A 249 12.79 8.32 -6.38
N MET A 250 12.97 8.77 -5.14
CA MET A 250 13.63 10.04 -4.85
C MET A 250 15.13 9.86 -4.75
N ASP A 251 15.87 10.94 -5.00
CA ASP A 251 17.32 11.02 -4.86
C ASP A 251 17.63 12.02 -3.73
N SER A 252 18.37 11.56 -2.72
CA SER A 252 18.71 12.36 -1.55
C SER A 252 19.67 13.50 -1.89
N ASP A 253 20.62 13.25 -2.79
CA ASP A 253 21.65 14.22 -3.14
C ASP A 253 21.05 15.34 -3.99
N VAL A 254 20.13 14.98 -4.90
CA VAL A 254 19.37 15.94 -5.69
C VAL A 254 18.50 16.81 -4.78
N LEU A 255 17.80 16.22 -3.81
CA LEU A 255 16.99 16.96 -2.85
C LEU A 255 17.83 17.98 -2.07
N SER A 256 18.93 17.55 -1.46
CA SER A 256 19.80 18.43 -0.67
C SER A 256 20.49 19.50 -1.52
N SER A 257 20.85 19.15 -2.76
CA SER A 257 21.33 20.11 -3.75
C SER A 257 20.30 21.21 -4.01
N ASP A 258 19.03 20.83 -4.23
CA ASP A 258 18.00 21.79 -4.62
C ASP A 258 17.61 22.72 -3.47
N VAL A 259 17.54 22.19 -2.23
CA VAL A 259 17.34 23.02 -1.03
C VAL A 259 18.51 23.97 -0.81
N SER A 260 19.75 23.49 -0.98
CA SER A 260 20.95 24.34 -0.89
C SER A 260 20.98 25.44 -1.96
N LYS A 261 20.63 25.12 -3.21
CA LYS A 261 20.55 26.09 -4.31
C LYS A 261 19.50 27.17 -4.04
N LEU A 262 18.36 26.82 -3.45
CA LEU A 262 17.32 27.78 -3.10
C LEU A 262 17.82 28.77 -2.02
N SER A 263 18.44 28.25 -0.97
CA SER A 263 19.06 29.06 0.09
C SER A 263 20.19 29.95 -0.41
N LYS A 264 21.07 29.44 -1.30
CA LYS A 264 22.11 30.26 -1.93
C LYS A 264 21.52 31.30 -2.87
N GLY A 265 20.49 30.93 -3.63
CA GLY A 265 19.82 31.81 -4.58
C GLY A 265 19.22 33.05 -3.91
N ILE A 266 18.58 32.88 -2.75
CA ILE A 266 18.01 34.03 -2.02
C ILE A 266 19.09 34.96 -1.48
N GLY A 267 20.23 34.41 -1.01
CA GLY A 267 21.39 35.19 -0.58
C GLY A 267 21.97 36.04 -1.72
N ASN A 268 22.13 35.46 -2.92
CA ASN A 268 22.60 36.19 -4.10
C ASN A 268 21.65 37.34 -4.49
N ILE A 269 20.34 37.14 -4.36
CA ILE A 269 19.35 38.21 -4.61
C ILE A 269 19.53 39.34 -3.59
N GLY A 270 19.76 39.01 -2.31
CA GLY A 270 20.07 39.98 -1.26
C GLY A 270 21.27 40.85 -1.60
N GLU A 271 22.37 40.25 -2.07
CA GLU A 271 23.57 40.99 -2.50
C GLU A 271 23.26 41.98 -3.64
N VAL A 272 22.46 41.56 -4.63
CA VAL A 272 22.06 42.42 -5.76
C VAL A 272 21.18 43.58 -5.29
N VAL A 273 20.20 43.33 -4.41
CA VAL A 273 19.32 44.38 -3.87
C VAL A 273 20.14 45.41 -3.08
N GLN A 274 21.09 44.98 -2.26
CA GLN A 274 21.97 45.86 -1.49
C GLN A 274 22.88 46.72 -2.39
N LEU A 275 23.38 46.15 -3.50
CA LEU A 275 24.14 46.89 -4.50
C LEU A 275 23.29 47.96 -5.19
N ILE A 276 22.02 47.69 -5.47
CA ILE A 276 21.09 48.65 -6.07
C ILE A 276 20.76 49.77 -5.08
N GLU A 277 20.51 49.44 -3.81
CA GLU A 277 20.25 50.44 -2.76
C GLU A 277 21.42 51.39 -2.53
N THR A 278 22.66 50.89 -2.62
CA THR A 278 23.87 51.70 -2.39
C THR A 278 24.26 52.58 -3.58
N LYS A 279 23.90 52.20 -4.81
CA LYS A 279 24.26 52.93 -6.04
C LYS A 279 23.11 53.71 -6.68
N GLY A 280 21.87 53.31 -6.43
CA GLY A 280 20.68 53.87 -7.05
C GLY A 280 20.10 55.05 -6.26
N SER A 281 20.17 56.26 -6.83
CA SER A 281 19.48 57.45 -6.28
C SER A 281 18.06 57.62 -6.81
N GLU A 282 17.63 56.78 -7.75
CA GLU A 282 16.37 56.95 -8.47
C GLU A 282 15.18 56.30 -7.76
N GLU A 283 14.01 56.93 -7.89
CA GLU A 283 12.74 56.44 -7.35
C GLU A 283 12.38 55.02 -7.86
N SER A 284 12.78 54.69 -9.08
CA SER A 284 12.66 53.36 -9.70
C SER A 284 13.43 52.29 -8.91
N SER A 285 14.64 52.63 -8.47
CA SER A 285 15.52 51.75 -7.70
C SER A 285 14.95 51.48 -6.32
N ARG A 286 14.41 52.50 -5.64
CA ARG A 286 13.73 52.32 -4.34
C ARG A 286 12.52 51.39 -4.44
N LYS A 287 11.64 51.60 -5.43
CA LYS A 287 10.45 50.76 -5.62
C LYS A 287 10.80 49.30 -5.90
N PHE A 288 11.87 49.07 -6.68
CA PHE A 288 12.41 47.73 -6.91
C PHE A 288 12.89 47.10 -5.60
N SER A 289 13.75 47.79 -4.85
CA SER A 289 14.29 47.29 -3.58
C SER A 289 13.19 46.99 -2.55
N GLU A 290 12.20 47.86 -2.39
CA GLU A 290 11.05 47.60 -1.51
C GLU A 290 10.26 46.34 -1.92
N SER A 291 10.05 46.14 -3.22
CA SER A 291 9.39 44.94 -3.73
C SER A 291 10.21 43.69 -3.48
N MET A 292 11.52 43.76 -3.74
CA MET A 292 12.43 42.63 -3.55
C MET A 292 12.62 42.28 -2.07
N ASN A 293 12.71 43.27 -1.18
CA ASN A 293 12.77 43.05 0.27
C ASN A 293 11.52 42.32 0.79
N ARG A 294 10.33 42.65 0.27
CA ARG A 294 9.09 41.89 0.59
C ARG A 294 9.15 40.45 0.08
N PHE A 295 9.60 40.25 -1.16
CA PHE A 295 9.78 38.91 -1.72
C PHE A 295 10.78 38.09 -0.91
N MET A 296 11.94 38.67 -0.59
CA MET A 296 13.01 37.99 0.16
C MET A 296 12.55 37.57 1.53
N LYS A 297 11.85 38.44 2.26
CA LYS A 297 11.31 38.09 3.57
C LYS A 297 10.43 36.82 3.51
N ILE A 298 9.50 36.77 2.55
CA ILE A 298 8.61 35.60 2.38
C ILE A 298 9.43 34.36 1.96
N ALA A 299 10.34 34.53 1.01
CA ALA A 299 11.15 33.42 0.50
C ALA A 299 12.09 32.86 1.56
N GLU A 300 12.74 33.69 2.37
CA GLU A 300 13.62 33.26 3.46
C GLU A 300 12.86 32.44 4.51
N GLU A 301 11.66 32.90 4.90
CA GLU A 301 10.80 32.15 5.82
C GLU A 301 10.41 30.77 5.24
N GLU A 302 10.04 30.69 3.96
CA GLU A 302 9.74 29.40 3.29
C GLU A 302 10.98 28.51 3.15
N ILE A 303 12.14 29.07 2.84
CA ILE A 303 13.40 28.32 2.70
C ILE A 303 13.79 27.69 4.03
N ILE A 304 13.70 28.45 5.13
CA ILE A 304 13.98 27.94 6.48
C ILE A 304 13.02 26.79 6.81
N ARG A 305 11.72 26.93 6.49
CA ARG A 305 10.74 25.85 6.66
C ARG A 305 11.15 24.60 5.89
N ILE A 306 11.48 24.73 4.60
CA ILE A 306 11.89 23.61 3.74
C ILE A 306 13.16 22.93 4.28
N GLN A 307 14.16 23.70 4.71
CA GLN A 307 15.41 23.18 5.29
C GLN A 307 15.16 22.40 6.58
N ALA A 308 14.35 22.94 7.49
CA ALA A 308 14.00 22.26 8.73
C ALA A 308 13.29 20.93 8.43
N GLN A 309 12.39 20.91 7.46
CA GLN A 309 11.61 19.72 7.11
C GLN A 309 12.43 18.68 6.35
N GLU A 310 13.37 19.10 5.52
CA GLU A 310 14.35 18.20 4.92
C GLU A 310 15.14 17.47 6.01
N SER A 311 15.65 18.23 6.99
CA SER A 311 16.39 17.68 8.13
C SER A 311 15.56 16.66 8.91
N VAL A 312 14.30 16.98 9.25
CA VAL A 312 13.42 16.04 9.95
C VAL A 312 13.12 14.80 9.10
N ALA A 313 12.85 14.95 7.80
CA ALA A 313 12.58 13.82 6.92
C ALA A 313 13.80 12.88 6.83
N LEU A 314 15.02 13.41 6.73
CA LEU A 314 16.24 12.61 6.72
C LEU A 314 16.49 11.93 8.08
N SER A 315 16.15 12.58 9.20
CA SER A 315 16.22 11.96 10.53
C SER A 315 15.30 10.75 10.64
N LEU A 316 14.04 10.86 10.22
CA LEU A 316 13.09 9.74 10.23
C LEU A 316 13.56 8.58 9.35
N VAL A 317 14.19 8.89 8.21
CA VAL A 317 14.79 7.89 7.33
C VAL A 317 15.99 7.21 7.98
N LYS A 318 16.80 7.93 8.75
CA LYS A 318 17.88 7.35 9.56
C LYS A 318 17.31 6.41 10.61
N GLU A 319 16.31 6.85 11.37
CA GLU A 319 15.67 6.03 12.42
C GLU A 319 15.04 4.74 11.87
N ILE A 320 14.31 4.80 10.75
CA ILE A 320 13.74 3.59 10.14
C ILE A 320 14.83 2.68 9.58
N THR A 321 15.93 3.24 9.09
CA THR A 321 17.10 2.46 8.65
C THR A 321 17.74 1.74 9.83
N GLU A 322 17.93 2.40 10.97
CA GLU A 322 18.44 1.79 12.21
C GLU A 322 17.50 0.70 12.73
N TYR A 323 16.19 0.94 12.67
CA TYR A 323 15.19 -0.04 13.10
C TYR A 323 15.33 -1.38 12.34
N PHE A 324 15.54 -1.35 11.02
CA PHE A 324 15.66 -2.58 10.21
C PHE A 324 17.09 -3.10 10.01
N HIS A 325 18.11 -2.24 10.06
CA HIS A 325 19.52 -2.62 9.79
C HIS A 325 20.42 -2.61 11.03
N GLY A 326 19.96 -2.05 12.15
CA GLY A 326 20.70 -1.90 13.41
C GLY A 326 21.73 -0.78 13.38
N ASN A 327 22.63 -0.74 12.39
CA ASN A 327 23.66 0.29 12.26
C ASN A 327 23.51 1.08 10.95
N SER A 328 23.09 2.33 11.07
CA SER A 328 22.89 3.27 9.96
C SER A 328 24.18 3.75 9.30
N ALA A 329 25.34 3.67 9.97
CA ALA A 329 26.59 4.27 9.49
C ALA A 329 27.05 3.74 8.12
N LYS A 330 26.66 2.52 7.75
CA LYS A 330 26.97 1.92 6.44
C LYS A 330 26.02 2.35 5.32
N GLU A 331 24.87 2.89 5.68
CA GLU A 331 23.80 3.29 4.77
C GLU A 331 23.65 4.83 4.69
N GLU A 332 24.44 5.60 5.45
CA GLU A 332 24.42 7.08 5.43
C GLU A 332 24.70 7.66 4.04
N ALA A 333 25.48 6.97 3.20
CA ALA A 333 25.75 7.39 1.83
C ALA A 333 24.52 7.32 0.90
N HIS A 334 23.52 6.49 1.26
CA HIS A 334 22.30 6.31 0.47
C HIS A 334 21.07 6.20 1.37
N PRO A 335 20.60 7.33 1.96
CA PRO A 335 19.50 7.34 2.93
C PRO A 335 18.24 6.60 2.46
N PHE A 336 17.89 6.68 1.17
CA PHE A 336 16.68 6.05 0.63
C PHE A 336 16.85 4.59 0.20
N ARG A 337 18.02 3.97 0.38
CA ARG A 337 18.26 2.58 -0.03
C ARG A 337 17.31 1.59 0.62
N ILE A 338 16.94 1.80 1.88
CA ILE A 338 15.95 0.96 2.56
C ILE A 338 14.64 0.86 1.78
N PHE A 339 14.15 1.98 1.26
CA PHE A 339 12.93 2.00 0.45
C PHE A 339 13.13 1.32 -0.90
N MET A 340 14.31 1.44 -1.52
CA MET A 340 14.63 0.75 -2.77
C MET A 340 14.58 -0.77 -2.59
N VAL A 341 15.21 -1.30 -1.55
CA VAL A 341 15.20 -2.74 -1.25
C VAL A 341 13.78 -3.25 -1.07
N VAL A 342 12.95 -2.51 -0.32
CA VAL A 342 11.55 -2.90 -0.09
C VAL A 342 10.73 -2.82 -1.39
N ARG A 343 10.84 -1.73 -2.17
CA ARG A 343 10.15 -1.60 -3.47
C ARG A 343 10.50 -2.75 -4.40
N ASP A 344 11.79 -3.06 -4.52
CA ASP A 344 12.27 -4.11 -5.42
C ASP A 344 11.78 -5.48 -4.95
N PHE A 345 11.80 -5.71 -3.64
CA PHE A 345 11.24 -6.92 -3.06
C PHE A 345 9.73 -7.04 -3.31
N LEU A 346 8.95 -5.97 -3.13
CA LEU A 346 7.51 -5.97 -3.42
C LEU A 346 7.22 -6.30 -4.88
N THR A 347 8.06 -5.86 -5.81
CA THR A 347 7.94 -6.20 -7.23
C THR A 347 8.15 -7.71 -7.45
N VAL A 348 9.13 -8.30 -6.78
CA VAL A 348 9.36 -9.75 -6.83
C VAL A 348 8.22 -10.52 -6.15
N LEU A 349 7.72 -10.04 -5.02
CA LEU A 349 6.60 -10.62 -4.29
C LEU A 349 5.32 -10.63 -5.14
N ASP A 350 4.99 -9.53 -5.81
CA ASP A 350 3.81 -9.43 -6.69
C ASP A 350 3.86 -10.47 -7.81
N ARG A 351 5.05 -10.71 -8.37
CA ARG A 351 5.26 -11.75 -9.36
C ARG A 351 5.02 -13.15 -8.76
N VAL A 352 5.61 -13.45 -7.60
CA VAL A 352 5.46 -14.76 -6.95
C VAL A 352 4.01 -15.01 -6.53
N CYS A 353 3.29 -14.01 -6.01
CA CYS A 353 1.87 -14.12 -5.69
C CYS A 353 1.03 -14.50 -6.90
N LYS A 354 1.33 -13.95 -8.09
CA LYS A 354 0.67 -14.34 -9.35
C LYS A 354 0.98 -15.79 -9.72
N GLU A 355 2.25 -16.19 -9.64
CA GLU A 355 2.69 -17.57 -9.94
C GLU A 355 1.99 -18.59 -8.99
N VAL A 356 1.96 -18.30 -7.69
CA VAL A 356 1.26 -19.11 -6.67
C VAL A 356 -0.25 -19.15 -6.90
N GLY A 357 -0.87 -18.02 -7.24
CA GLY A 357 -2.29 -17.95 -7.58
C GLY A 357 -2.67 -18.89 -8.72
N MET A 358 -1.89 -18.90 -9.80
CA MET A 358 -2.10 -19.80 -10.94
C MET A 358 -1.96 -21.28 -10.54
N ILE A 359 -0.99 -21.61 -9.67
CA ILE A 359 -0.79 -22.99 -9.18
C ILE A 359 -2.00 -23.44 -8.34
N ASN A 360 -2.50 -22.55 -7.48
CA ASN A 360 -3.66 -22.84 -6.63
C ASN A 360 -4.94 -23.06 -7.48
N GLU A 361 -5.15 -22.28 -8.54
CA GLU A 361 -6.27 -22.48 -9.48
C GLU A 361 -6.17 -23.80 -10.25
N ARG A 362 -4.99 -24.13 -10.80
CA ARG A 362 -4.76 -25.39 -11.52
C ARG A 362 -4.99 -26.62 -10.65
N THR A 363 -4.59 -26.55 -9.38
CA THR A 363 -4.79 -27.63 -8.39
C THR A 363 -6.28 -27.86 -8.11
N ILE A 364 -7.07 -26.78 -8.03
CA ILE A 364 -8.53 -26.85 -7.86
C ILE A 364 -9.20 -27.49 -9.09
N VAL A 365 -8.84 -27.03 -10.29
CA VAL A 365 -9.40 -27.55 -11.56
C VAL A 365 -9.05 -29.03 -11.76
N SER A 366 -7.81 -29.43 -11.48
CA SER A 366 -7.38 -30.83 -11.58
C SER A 366 -8.08 -31.75 -10.57
N SER A 367 -8.48 -31.24 -9.39
CA SER A 367 -9.23 -32.01 -8.40
C SER A 367 -10.72 -32.11 -8.73
N ALA A 368 -11.28 -31.12 -9.42
CA ALA A 368 -12.68 -31.10 -9.87
C ALA A 368 -12.95 -32.06 -11.05
N HIS A 369 -11.91 -32.44 -11.80
CA HIS A 369 -12.00 -33.37 -12.94
C HIS A 369 -11.71 -34.85 -12.61
N LYS A 370 -11.68 -35.24 -11.33
CA LYS A 370 -11.73 -36.66 -10.98
C LYS A 370 -13.13 -37.21 -11.26
N PHE A 371 -13.33 -37.74 -12.47
CA PHE A 371 -14.51 -38.51 -12.83
C PHE A 371 -14.71 -39.66 -11.83
N PRO A 372 -15.94 -39.92 -11.34
CA PRO A 372 -16.21 -41.13 -10.59
C PRO A 372 -15.96 -42.32 -11.52
N VAL A 373 -15.05 -43.22 -11.13
CA VAL A 373 -14.94 -44.53 -11.79
C VAL A 373 -16.29 -45.23 -11.56
N PRO A 374 -17.01 -45.67 -12.61
CA PRO A 374 -18.27 -46.39 -12.41
C PRO A 374 -17.98 -47.71 -11.71
N VAL A 375 -18.53 -47.90 -10.51
CA VAL A 375 -18.49 -49.19 -9.84
C VAL A 375 -19.50 -50.09 -10.57
N ASN A 376 -18.99 -51.06 -11.33
CA ASN A 376 -19.83 -52.01 -12.07
C ASN A 376 -20.43 -53.02 -11.07
N PRO A 377 -21.77 -53.18 -10.93
CA PRO A 377 -22.37 -53.97 -9.85
C PRO A 377 -22.36 -55.50 -10.06
N THR A 378 -21.60 -56.04 -11.02
CA THR A 378 -21.72 -57.44 -11.43
C THR A 378 -20.38 -58.15 -11.49
N LEU A 379 -19.81 -58.46 -10.33
CA LEU A 379 -18.92 -59.61 -10.18
C LEU A 379 -19.23 -60.34 -8.86
N PRO A 380 -19.40 -61.68 -8.85
CA PRO A 380 -19.70 -62.41 -7.62
C PRO A 380 -18.46 -62.51 -6.73
N THR A 381 -18.66 -62.27 -5.44
CA THR A 381 -17.68 -62.49 -4.37
C THR A 381 -17.34 -63.98 -4.25
N ALA A 382 -16.07 -64.33 -4.45
CA ALA A 382 -15.57 -65.68 -4.27
C ALA A 382 -14.94 -65.85 -2.88
N PHE A 383 -15.61 -66.69 -2.08
CA PHE A 383 -15.18 -67.44 -0.89
C PHE A 383 -15.30 -66.82 0.54
N PRO A 384 -15.95 -67.54 1.47
CA PRO A 384 -16.18 -67.13 2.86
C PRO A 384 -15.22 -67.78 3.88
N GLY A 385 -14.96 -67.04 4.97
CA GLY A 385 -14.86 -67.57 6.34
C GLY A 385 -13.55 -68.22 6.79
N LEU A 386 -12.97 -67.71 7.87
CA LEU A 386 -12.45 -68.51 8.99
C LEU A 386 -12.25 -67.62 10.22
N HIS A 387 -13.11 -67.83 11.23
CA HIS A 387 -12.83 -67.51 12.62
C HIS A 387 -11.84 -68.54 13.16
N GLY A 388 -10.79 -68.08 13.85
CA GLY A 388 -9.80 -68.96 14.49
C GLY A 388 -8.99 -68.20 15.54
N ARG A 389 -9.44 -68.28 16.78
CA ARG A 389 -8.78 -67.81 18.00
C ARG A 389 -7.63 -68.76 18.36
N GLN A 390 -6.43 -68.26 18.66
CA GLN A 390 -5.48 -68.97 19.53
C GLN A 390 -4.47 -67.99 20.17
N GLN A 391 -4.49 -67.96 21.51
CA GLN A 391 -3.45 -67.42 22.39
C GLN A 391 -2.40 -68.51 22.67
N TYR A 392 -1.12 -68.14 22.76
CA TYR A 392 -0.03 -68.65 23.63
C TYR A 392 1.15 -67.66 23.40
N SER A 393 1.53 -66.75 24.31
CA SER A 393 2.25 -66.85 25.62
C SER A 393 3.78 -67.02 25.53
N SER A 394 4.48 -66.05 26.16
CA SER A 394 5.84 -66.09 26.79
C SER A 394 7.05 -66.13 25.84
N SER A 395 8.18 -65.43 26.03
CA SER A 395 8.89 -64.97 27.24
C SER A 395 9.89 -63.85 26.86
N ASP A 396 10.02 -62.87 27.77
CA ASP A 396 11.21 -62.16 28.29
C ASP A 396 12.50 -62.04 27.45
N ASP A 397 13.07 -60.83 27.34
CA ASP A 397 14.18 -60.44 28.23
C ASP A 397 14.71 -59.00 28.01
N GLU A 398 15.02 -58.39 29.16
CA GLU A 398 16.11 -57.46 29.48
C GLU A 398 16.30 -56.12 28.71
N SER A 399 15.95 -55.04 29.43
CA SER A 399 16.92 -54.11 30.03
C SER A 399 18.23 -53.83 29.27
N SER A 400 18.41 -52.58 28.80
CA SER A 400 19.71 -51.93 28.92
C SER A 400 19.53 -50.48 29.35
N SER A 401 20.08 -50.19 30.52
CA SER A 401 20.24 -48.86 31.08
C SER A 401 21.55 -48.23 30.60
N ARG A 402 21.54 -46.89 30.63
CA ARG A 402 22.65 -45.92 30.62
C ARG A 402 23.12 -45.39 29.27
#